data_AF-A0A926QRQ4-F1
#
_entry.id   AF-A0A926QRQ4-F1
#
_cell.length_a   1.000
_cell.length_b   1.000
_cell.length_c   1.000
_cell.angle_alpha   90.00
_cell.angle_beta   90.00
_cell.angle_gamma   90.00
#
_symmetry.space_group_name_H-M   'P 1'
#
loop_
_entity.id
_entity.type
_entity.pdbx_description
1 polymer ?
#
loop_
_entity_poly.entity_id
_entity_poly.type
_entity_poly.pdbx_seq_one_letter_code
_entity_poly.pdbx_strand_id
1 'polypeptide(L)'
;MAAGHQGAGDGPAVAVADEAPGYAVEDFNYPQADKILQERGIVLKRGDGHITLADCAGGTGLLQIMARRQEDPICFKTVGDSGWLTLEIPAVYVIRGNDYNTQVDMTVGEEEKSFDIDKNTWTAVGESADEQGREHLLVEIRTSK
;
A
#
# COMPACT_ATOMS: atom_id res chain seq x y z
N MET A 1 25.75 1.71 -81.27
CA MET A 1 25.82 2.47 -80.00
C MET A 1 25.47 1.48 -78.89
N ALA A 2 26.49 0.92 -78.23
CA ALA A 2 26.89 1.21 -76.83
C ALA A 2 25.84 0.69 -75.81
N ALA A 3 26.09 -0.40 -75.09
CA ALA A 3 26.86 -0.53 -73.83
C ALA A 3 25.88 -0.65 -72.64
N GLY A 4 26.08 -1.65 -71.77
CA GLY A 4 25.18 -2.01 -70.68
C GLY A 4 25.34 -1.20 -69.39
N HIS A 5 24.55 -1.53 -68.36
CA HIS A 5 24.92 -1.36 -66.96
C HIS A 5 24.02 -2.19 -66.03
N GLN A 6 24.64 -3.04 -65.22
CA GLN A 6 24.10 -3.57 -63.96
C GLN A 6 24.23 -2.47 -62.90
N GLY A 7 23.24 -2.31 -62.03
CA GLY A 7 23.35 -1.41 -60.87
C GLY A 7 22.51 -1.93 -59.70
N ALA A 8 23.18 -2.58 -58.75
CA ALA A 8 22.65 -2.95 -57.45
C ALA A 8 22.79 -1.78 -56.45
N GLY A 9 21.93 -1.78 -55.44
CA GLY A 9 21.90 -0.84 -54.30
C GLY A 9 20.46 -0.38 -54.05
N ASP A 10 19.93 -0.25 -52.85
CA ASP A 10 20.48 -0.32 -51.50
C ASP A 10 19.28 -0.32 -50.54
N GLY A 11 19.43 -0.94 -49.36
CA GLY A 11 18.62 -0.57 -48.18
C GLY A 11 17.47 -1.51 -47.80
N PRO A 12 17.41 -1.97 -46.53
CA PRO A 12 16.35 -2.84 -46.04
C PRO A 12 15.06 -2.05 -45.79
N ALA A 13 13.92 -2.63 -46.17
CA ALA A 13 12.62 -2.19 -45.69
C ALA A 13 12.49 -2.58 -44.21
N VAL A 14 12.70 -1.64 -43.30
CA VAL A 14 12.35 -1.79 -41.89
C VAL A 14 10.82 -1.84 -41.76
N ALA A 15 10.29 -3.03 -41.52
CA ALA A 15 8.93 -3.20 -41.07
C ALA A 15 8.85 -2.74 -39.61
N VAL A 16 8.15 -1.63 -39.38
CA VAL A 16 7.72 -1.21 -38.05
C VAL A 16 6.41 -1.93 -37.71
N ALA A 17 6.26 -2.24 -36.42
CA ALA A 17 5.08 -2.73 -35.71
C ALA A 17 4.97 -4.26 -35.55
N ASP A 18 5.48 -4.75 -34.43
CA ASP A 18 4.60 -5.21 -33.36
C ASP A 18 5.28 -4.87 -32.01
N GLU A 19 5.15 -3.61 -31.59
CA GLU A 19 5.29 -3.30 -30.16
C GLU A 19 4.00 -3.84 -29.54
N ALA A 20 4.01 -5.14 -29.23
CA ALA A 20 3.00 -5.71 -28.34
C ALA A 20 2.92 -4.77 -27.13
N PRO A 21 1.72 -4.29 -26.75
CA PRO A 21 1.58 -3.32 -25.68
C PRO A 21 2.32 -3.87 -24.48
N GLY A 22 3.39 -3.17 -24.09
CA GLY A 22 4.16 -3.53 -22.92
C GLY A 22 3.16 -3.66 -21.79
N TYR A 23 2.97 -4.88 -21.29
CA TYR A 23 2.22 -5.09 -20.08
C TYR A 23 2.88 -4.18 -19.06
N ALA A 24 2.18 -3.12 -18.64
CA ALA A 24 2.54 -2.42 -17.44
C ALA A 24 2.43 -3.48 -16.36
N VAL A 25 3.55 -4.06 -15.99
CA VAL A 25 3.67 -4.82 -14.75
C VAL A 25 3.51 -3.75 -13.69
N GLU A 26 2.26 -3.45 -13.35
CA GLU A 26 1.96 -2.68 -12.16
C GLU A 26 2.55 -3.50 -11.03
N ASP A 27 3.65 -3.03 -10.45
CA ASP A 27 4.32 -3.75 -9.36
C ASP A 27 3.43 -3.80 -8.10
N PHE A 28 2.29 -3.09 -8.13
CA PHE A 28 1.36 -2.78 -7.03
C PHE A 28 2.07 -2.26 -5.78
N ASN A 29 3.34 -1.86 -5.92
CA ASN A 29 4.10 -1.22 -4.87
C ASN A 29 3.46 0.12 -4.53
N TYR A 30 3.45 0.41 -3.25
CA TYR A 30 2.95 1.69 -2.79
C TYR A 30 3.83 2.83 -3.33
N PRO A 31 3.23 3.89 -3.93
CA PRO A 31 3.99 5.01 -4.45
C PRO A 31 4.87 5.66 -3.38
N GLN A 32 6.16 5.86 -3.68
CA GLN A 32 7.11 6.55 -2.79
C GLN A 32 7.39 5.81 -1.46
N ALA A 33 7.21 4.49 -1.41
CA ALA A 33 7.44 3.67 -0.21
C ALA A 33 8.81 3.93 0.47
N ASP A 34 9.90 4.05 -0.29
CA ASP A 34 11.23 4.33 0.26
C ASP A 34 11.31 5.69 0.99
N LYS A 35 10.65 6.71 0.44
CA LYS A 35 10.60 8.04 1.07
C LYS A 35 9.79 7.98 2.36
N ILE A 36 8.65 7.31 2.32
CA ILE A 36 7.78 7.14 3.49
C ILE A 36 8.52 6.38 4.61
N LEU A 37 9.31 5.36 4.27
CA LEU A 37 10.16 4.67 5.24
C LEU A 37 11.22 5.60 5.85
N GLN A 38 11.90 6.41 5.03
CA GLN A 38 12.92 7.34 5.52
C GLN A 38 12.34 8.47 6.38
N GLU A 39 11.18 8.99 6.00
CA GLU A 39 10.56 10.16 6.66
C GLU A 39 9.72 9.78 7.87
N ARG A 40 9.05 8.62 7.84
CA ARG A 40 8.08 8.19 8.85
C ARG A 40 8.40 6.87 9.51
N GLY A 41 9.42 6.13 9.06
CA GLY A 41 9.78 4.84 9.65
C GLY A 41 8.72 3.74 9.45
N ILE A 42 7.87 3.87 8.42
CA ILE A 42 6.83 2.88 8.08
C ILE A 42 7.03 2.38 6.65
N VAL A 43 6.71 1.12 6.40
CA VAL A 43 6.77 0.54 5.06
C VAL A 43 5.34 0.38 4.55
N LEU A 44 5.05 0.93 3.38
CA LEU A 44 3.82 0.60 2.65
C LEU A 44 4.23 -0.33 1.52
N LYS A 45 3.74 -1.58 1.54
CA LYS A 45 4.20 -2.63 0.64
C LYS A 45 3.32 -2.65 -0.60
N ARG A 46 2.21 -3.38 -0.52
CA ARG A 46 1.34 -3.68 -1.66
C ARG A 46 -0.11 -3.48 -1.27
N GLY A 47 -0.91 -2.94 -2.17
CA GLY A 47 -2.36 -2.82 -1.98
C GLY A 47 -3.11 -2.75 -3.30
N ASP A 48 -4.44 -2.66 -3.21
CA ASP A 48 -5.32 -2.53 -4.38
C ASP A 48 -5.67 -1.07 -4.73
N GLY A 49 -5.02 -0.10 -4.07
CA GLY A 49 -5.24 1.33 -4.31
C GLY A 49 -6.50 1.91 -3.65
N HIS A 50 -7.31 1.09 -2.99
CA HIS A 50 -8.49 1.56 -2.26
C HIS A 50 -8.17 2.05 -0.85
N ILE A 51 -7.00 1.69 -0.32
CA ILE A 51 -6.48 2.19 0.96
C ILE A 51 -5.19 2.95 0.68
N THR A 52 -5.20 4.26 0.91
CA THR A 52 -4.05 5.15 0.66
C THR A 52 -3.73 6.02 1.86
N LEU A 53 -2.45 6.23 2.12
CA LEU A 53 -1.97 7.20 3.12
C LEU A 53 -2.56 8.58 2.82
N ALA A 54 -3.07 9.23 3.86
CA ALA A 54 -3.70 10.53 3.80
C ALA A 54 -3.17 11.44 4.91
N ASP A 55 -3.33 12.74 4.70
CA ASP A 55 -3.06 13.72 5.75
C ASP A 55 -4.16 13.65 6.83
N CYS A 56 -3.76 13.52 8.10
CA CYS A 56 -4.68 13.40 9.22
C CYS A 56 -5.50 14.68 9.50
N ALA A 57 -5.01 15.85 9.08
CA ALA A 57 -5.79 17.09 9.14
C ALA A 57 -6.80 17.20 7.98
N GLY A 58 -6.75 16.27 7.01
CA GLY A 58 -7.59 16.25 5.81
C GLY A 58 -9.08 15.98 6.02
N GLY A 59 -9.54 15.66 7.24
CA GLY A 59 -10.96 15.61 7.57
C GLY A 59 -11.41 14.40 8.40
N THR A 60 -12.72 14.16 8.39
CA THR A 60 -13.37 13.02 9.08
C THR A 60 -13.41 11.77 8.20
N GLY A 61 -13.61 10.59 8.80
CA GLY A 61 -13.75 9.33 8.06
C GLY A 61 -12.42 8.69 7.63
N LEU A 62 -11.31 9.13 8.23
CA LEU A 62 -10.01 8.49 8.06
C LEU A 62 -9.82 7.38 9.09
N LEU A 63 -9.19 6.27 8.67
CA LEU A 63 -8.66 5.28 9.59
C LEU A 63 -7.42 5.89 10.24
N GLN A 64 -7.39 5.96 11.58
CA GLN A 64 -6.25 6.55 12.30
C GLN A 64 -5.51 5.48 13.07
N ILE A 65 -4.22 5.34 12.81
CA ILE A 65 -3.38 4.32 13.43
C ILE A 65 -2.41 5.03 14.36
N MET A 66 -2.48 4.68 15.64
CA MET A 66 -1.56 5.20 16.65
C MET A 66 -0.50 4.15 16.94
N ALA A 67 0.76 4.55 16.80
CA ALA A 67 1.92 3.72 17.06
C ALA A 67 2.86 4.42 18.02
N ARG A 68 3.49 3.68 18.94
CA ARG A 68 4.37 4.24 19.98
C ARG A 68 5.58 4.98 19.42
N ARG A 69 6.02 4.58 18.23
CA ARG A 69 7.20 5.14 17.56
C ARG A 69 6.88 6.33 16.67
N GLN A 70 5.63 6.77 16.65
CA GLN A 70 5.14 7.88 15.83
C GLN A 70 4.69 9.01 16.75
N GLU A 71 5.11 10.23 16.45
CA GLU A 71 4.64 11.42 17.16
C GLU A 71 3.19 11.76 16.78
N ASP A 72 2.86 11.56 15.49
CA ASP A 72 1.55 11.83 14.92
C ASP A 72 0.81 10.52 14.51
N PRO A 73 -0.53 10.52 14.51
CA PRO A 73 -1.29 9.44 13.90
C PRO A 73 -0.91 9.23 12.43
N ILE A 74 -0.98 7.97 12.00
CA ILE A 74 -0.88 7.61 10.58
C ILE A 74 -2.31 7.45 10.06
N CYS A 75 -2.71 8.26 9.10
CA CYS A 75 -4.07 8.22 8.58
C CYS A 75 -4.15 7.57 7.20
N PHE A 76 -5.17 6.73 7.03
CA PHE A 76 -5.50 6.13 5.74
C PHE A 76 -6.90 6.54 5.31
N LYS A 77 -7.02 6.83 4.02
CA LYS A 77 -8.30 7.04 3.34
C LYS A 77 -8.69 5.75 2.64
N THR A 78 -9.95 5.35 2.84
CA THR A 78 -10.57 4.23 2.15
C THR A 78 -11.54 4.74 1.09
N VAL A 79 -11.48 4.19 -0.11
CA VAL A 79 -12.41 4.44 -1.22
C VAL A 79 -12.96 3.13 -1.76
N GLY A 80 -14.10 3.16 -2.48
CA GLY A 80 -14.73 1.96 -3.03
C GLY A 80 -15.65 1.22 -2.05
N ASP A 81 -15.90 -0.07 -2.31
CA ASP A 81 -16.72 -0.95 -1.46
C ASP A 81 -15.87 -1.87 -0.58
N SER A 82 -14.62 -2.13 -0.99
CA SER A 82 -13.62 -2.91 -0.28
C SER A 82 -12.23 -2.42 -0.63
N GLY A 83 -11.26 -2.67 0.25
CA GLY A 83 -9.85 -2.38 -0.02
C GLY A 83 -8.92 -3.20 0.86
N TRP A 84 -7.69 -3.39 0.40
CA TRP A 84 -6.63 -4.01 1.19
C TRP A 84 -5.27 -3.34 0.97
N LEU A 85 -4.48 -3.31 2.04
CA LEU A 85 -3.12 -2.80 2.03
C LEU A 85 -2.26 -3.61 3.00
N THR A 86 -1.18 -4.16 2.47
CA THR A 86 -0.07 -4.71 3.26
C THR A 86 0.95 -3.61 3.53
N LEU A 87 1.42 -3.58 4.76
CA LEU A 87 2.29 -2.53 5.28
C LEU A 87 3.12 -3.07 6.46
N GLU A 88 4.00 -2.26 7.02
CA GLU A 88 4.69 -2.54 8.27
C GLU A 88 4.69 -1.27 9.11
N ILE A 89 3.86 -1.26 10.15
CA ILE A 89 3.85 -0.20 11.16
C ILE A 89 4.15 -0.83 12.50
N PRO A 90 5.35 -0.60 13.08
CA PRO A 90 5.73 -1.19 14.35
C PRO A 90 5.02 -0.50 15.52
N ALA A 91 4.81 -1.27 16.60
CA ALA A 91 4.34 -0.78 17.89
C ALA A 91 2.96 -0.09 17.84
N VAL A 92 2.04 -0.63 17.03
CA VAL A 92 0.65 -0.16 17.00
C VAL A 92 -0.08 -0.57 18.28
N TYR A 93 -0.84 0.35 18.86
CA TYR A 93 -1.50 0.12 20.15
C TYR A 93 -2.99 0.54 20.18
N VAL A 94 -3.42 1.45 19.29
CA VAL A 94 -4.84 1.77 19.14
C VAL A 94 -5.11 2.18 17.69
N ILE A 95 -6.28 1.78 17.19
CA ILE A 95 -6.74 2.18 15.85
C ILE A 95 -8.13 2.79 16.00
N ARG A 96 -8.36 3.92 15.31
CA ARG A 96 -9.69 4.48 15.14
C ARG A 96 -10.27 4.03 13.81
N GLY A 97 -11.40 3.32 13.86
CA GLY A 97 -12.15 2.92 12.68
C GLY A 97 -12.76 4.11 11.94
N ASN A 98 -13.03 3.92 10.65
CA ASN A 98 -13.84 4.81 9.83
C ASN A 98 -15.24 4.19 9.63
N ASP A 99 -15.95 4.58 8.55
CA ASP A 99 -17.28 4.06 8.23
C ASP A 99 -17.29 2.63 7.64
N TYR A 100 -16.11 2.03 7.42
CA TYR A 100 -15.96 0.68 6.88
C TYR A 100 -15.80 -0.35 7.99
N ASN A 101 -16.31 -1.56 7.76
CA ASN A 101 -15.90 -2.74 8.52
C ASN A 101 -14.40 -2.93 8.26
N THR A 102 -13.59 -2.83 9.30
CA THR A 102 -12.14 -2.87 9.15
C THR A 102 -11.59 -4.01 9.97
N GLN A 103 -10.78 -4.86 9.34
CA GLN A 103 -10.00 -5.89 10.00
C GLN A 103 -8.52 -5.58 9.79
N VAL A 104 -7.72 -5.77 10.83
CA VAL A 104 -6.27 -5.61 10.75
C VAL A 104 -5.58 -6.87 11.20
N ASP A 105 -4.51 -7.23 10.50
CA ASP A 105 -3.65 -8.35 10.86
C ASP A 105 -2.33 -7.80 11.39
N MET A 106 -1.91 -8.30 12.55
CA MET A 106 -0.69 -7.89 13.23
C MET A 106 0.16 -9.11 13.59
N THR A 107 1.47 -8.92 13.65
CA THR A 107 2.40 -9.96 14.11
C THR A 107 3.08 -9.56 15.41
N VAL A 108 3.38 -10.57 16.23
CA VAL A 108 4.15 -10.43 17.47
C VAL A 108 5.10 -11.62 17.60
N GLY A 109 6.39 -11.40 17.37
CA GLY A 109 7.34 -12.50 17.20
C GLY A 109 6.97 -13.36 15.99
N GLU A 110 6.66 -14.63 16.23
CA GLU A 110 6.24 -15.60 15.20
C GLU A 110 4.71 -15.80 15.14
N GLU A 111 3.96 -15.09 15.99
CA GLU A 111 2.50 -15.20 16.07
C GLU A 111 1.82 -14.16 15.19
N GLU A 112 0.71 -14.54 14.57
CA GLU A 112 -0.21 -13.63 13.87
C GLU A 112 -1.52 -13.48 14.66
N LYS A 113 -2.03 -12.25 14.72
CA LYS A 113 -3.25 -11.88 15.44
C LYS A 113 -4.07 -10.91 14.60
N SER A 114 -5.34 -11.23 14.42
CA SER A 114 -6.31 -10.36 13.75
C SER A 114 -7.15 -9.59 14.77
N PHE A 115 -7.48 -8.34 14.45
CA PHE A 115 -8.37 -7.50 15.25
C PHE A 115 -9.44 -6.88 14.36
N ASP A 116 -10.70 -6.96 14.81
CA ASP A 116 -11.79 -6.20 14.22
C ASP A 116 -11.81 -4.79 14.82
N ILE A 117 -11.88 -3.78 13.97
CA ILE A 117 -11.89 -2.36 14.38
C ILE A 117 -13.32 -1.84 14.30
N ASP A 118 -13.78 -1.30 15.42
CA ASP A 118 -15.12 -0.74 15.53
C ASP A 118 -15.26 0.54 14.70
N LYS A 119 -16.38 0.66 13.99
CA LYS A 119 -16.65 1.82 13.12
C LYS A 119 -16.66 3.11 13.94
N ASN A 120 -16.00 4.14 13.41
CA ASN A 120 -15.99 5.51 13.95
C ASN A 120 -15.53 5.68 15.41
N THR A 121 -14.92 4.66 16.02
CA THR A 121 -14.47 4.70 17.42
C THR A 121 -13.06 4.12 17.57
N TRP A 122 -12.48 4.29 18.75
CA TRP A 122 -11.16 3.77 19.11
C TRP A 122 -11.25 2.33 19.58
N THR A 123 -10.47 1.46 18.97
CA THR A 123 -10.32 0.05 19.34
C THR A 123 -8.89 -0.21 19.80
N ALA A 124 -8.76 -0.79 21.00
CA ALA A 124 -7.47 -1.23 21.52
C ALA A 124 -6.96 -2.44 20.73
N VAL A 125 -5.71 -2.36 20.29
CA VAL A 125 -5.05 -3.42 19.49
C VAL A 125 -3.60 -3.53 19.92
N GLY A 126 -2.91 -4.54 19.40
CA GLY A 126 -1.48 -4.72 19.66
C GLY A 126 -1.15 -4.74 21.14
N GLU A 127 -0.19 -3.90 21.54
CA GLU A 127 0.28 -3.78 22.93
C GLU A 127 -0.85 -3.53 23.94
N SER A 128 -1.87 -2.74 23.57
CA SER A 128 -2.97 -2.40 24.49
C SER A 128 -4.00 -3.51 24.65
N ALA A 129 -3.99 -4.50 23.76
CA ALA A 129 -4.88 -5.66 23.79
C ALA A 129 -4.14 -6.97 24.15
N ASP A 130 -2.81 -6.92 24.29
CA ASP A 130 -1.98 -8.06 24.69
C ASP A 130 -1.68 -7.99 26.19
N GLU A 131 -2.06 -9.03 26.95
CA GLU A 131 -1.88 -9.07 28.41
C GLU A 131 -0.40 -8.97 28.86
N GLN A 132 0.52 -9.31 27.96
CA GLN A 132 1.96 -9.23 28.20
C GLN A 132 2.53 -7.86 27.77
N GLY A 133 1.72 -6.97 27.19
CA GLY A 133 2.14 -5.65 26.73
C GLY A 133 3.21 -5.72 25.65
N ARG A 134 3.13 -6.70 24.74
CA ARG A 134 4.12 -6.86 23.66
C ARG A 134 3.85 -5.88 22.52
N GLU A 135 4.91 -5.39 21.89
CA GLU A 135 4.78 -4.56 20.68
C GLU A 135 4.37 -5.43 19.49
N HIS A 136 3.29 -5.04 18.81
CA HIS A 136 2.83 -5.70 17.60
C HIS A 136 3.19 -4.89 16.35
N LEU A 137 3.52 -5.58 15.27
CA LEU A 137 3.73 -5.02 13.95
C LEU A 137 2.43 -5.17 13.15
N LEU A 138 1.83 -4.06 12.74
CA LEU A 138 0.70 -4.10 11.81
C LEU A 138 1.21 -4.47 10.42
N VAL A 139 0.68 -5.57 9.88
CA VAL A 139 1.11 -6.14 8.59
C VAL A 139 0.08 -5.98 7.48
N GLU A 140 -1.20 -5.90 7.82
CA GLU A 140 -2.27 -5.74 6.82
C GLU A 140 -3.49 -4.99 7.37
N ILE A 141 -4.14 -4.24 6.50
CA ILE A 141 -5.45 -3.62 6.72
C ILE A 141 -6.38 -4.11 5.61
N ARG A 142 -7.58 -4.57 5.99
CA ARG A 142 -8.68 -4.90 5.09
C ARG A 142 -9.91 -4.09 5.47
N THR A 143 -10.63 -3.60 4.47
CA THR A 143 -11.85 -2.82 4.65
C THR A 143 -12.96 -3.31 3.74
N SER A 144 -14.20 -3.24 4.22
CA SER A 144 -15.41 -3.49 3.43
C SER A 144 -16.60 -2.68 3.98
N LYS A 145 -17.63 -2.39 3.18
CA LYS A 145 -18.82 -1.69 3.67
C LYS A 145 -19.68 -2.52 4.63
#